data_AF-A0A7C4Y2H0-F1
#
_entry.id   AF-A0A7C4Y2H0-F1
#
_cell.length_a   1.000
_cell.length_b   1.000
_cell.length_c   1.000
_cell.angle_alpha   90.00
_cell.angle_beta   90.00
_cell.angle_gamma   90.00
#
_symmetry.space_group_name_H-M   'P 1'
#
loop_
_entity.id
_entity.type
_entity.pdbx_description
1 polymer ?
#
loop_
_entity_poly.entity_id
_entity_poly.type
_entity_poly.pdbx_seq_one_letter_code
_entity_poly.pdbx_strand_id
1 'polypeptide(L)'
;MAEPAEDVNEEKIRKKKFREAMPESAALLDEEIPPLTETKINRMIGPLKRSRPELYQALDELERQTGRKKTLIVSEALHHYLLERKYIQSELSLAELYEAWSFLADLQEHAIRNFIRLGMLLFSDEYQGMLELARTLQGQAPPPPRRLPPKARDLSERLVDKLWKFADPMIDWCLEQMMKSMAKAMGVKQIPGYQGEKIPVEIITEEDEEKT
;
A
#
# COMPACT_ATOMS: atom_id res chain seq x y z
N MET A 1 42.91 -9.76 -11.65
CA MET A 1 42.03 -10.48 -10.71
C MET A 1 40.68 -10.57 -11.39
N ALA A 2 40.31 -11.76 -11.86
CA ALA A 2 39.08 -11.99 -12.62
C ALA A 2 37.99 -12.49 -11.66
N GLU A 3 36.85 -11.81 -11.63
CA GLU A 3 35.67 -12.21 -10.85
C GLU A 3 35.02 -13.47 -11.45
N PRO A 4 34.48 -14.39 -10.62
CA PRO A 4 33.94 -15.66 -11.10
C PRO A 4 32.58 -15.49 -11.77
N ALA A 5 32.49 -15.93 -13.03
CA ALA A 5 31.29 -15.85 -13.88
C ALA A 5 30.21 -16.92 -13.56
N GLU A 6 30.33 -17.63 -12.44
CA GLU A 6 29.49 -18.81 -12.13
C GLU A 6 28.14 -18.43 -11.45
N ASP A 7 28.07 -17.32 -10.71
CA ASP A 7 26.86 -16.92 -9.97
C ASP A 7 25.68 -16.50 -10.86
N VAL A 8 25.96 -15.93 -12.04
CA VAL A 8 24.91 -15.42 -12.94
C VAL A 8 24.09 -16.55 -13.57
N ASN A 9 24.67 -17.75 -13.69
CA ASN A 9 24.01 -18.88 -14.33
C ASN A 9 23.05 -19.58 -13.37
N GLU A 10 23.43 -19.72 -12.09
CA GLU A 10 22.55 -20.30 -11.07
C GLU A 10 21.32 -19.44 -10.82
N GLU A 11 21.45 -18.12 -10.80
CA GLU A 11 20.32 -17.21 -10.60
C GLU A 11 19.32 -17.28 -11.77
N LYS A 12 19.82 -17.43 -13.00
CA LYS A 12 18.97 -17.64 -14.19
C LYS A 12 18.22 -18.97 -14.13
N ILE A 13 18.89 -20.03 -13.68
CA ILE A 13 18.28 -21.36 -13.54
C ILE A 13 17.22 -21.35 -12.44
N ARG A 14 17.47 -20.66 -11.33
CA ARG A 14 16.51 -20.51 -10.22
C ARG A 14 15.27 -19.72 -10.63
N LYS A 15 15.46 -18.59 -11.32
CA LYS A 15 14.35 -17.78 -11.87
C LYS A 15 13.53 -18.54 -12.91
N LYS A 16 14.17 -19.36 -13.73
CA LYS A 16 13.48 -20.20 -14.73
C LYS A 16 12.64 -21.30 -14.07
N LYS A 17 13.21 -22.04 -13.11
CA LYS A 17 12.47 -23.06 -12.35
C LYS A 17 11.33 -22.46 -11.53
N PHE A 18 11.49 -21.25 -10.99
CA PHE A 18 10.43 -20.56 -10.25
C PHE A 18 9.28 -20.12 -11.16
N ARG A 19 9.57 -19.67 -12.38
CA ARG A 19 8.56 -19.37 -13.41
C ARG A 19 7.83 -20.60 -13.93
N GLU A 20 8.52 -21.73 -14.06
CA GLU A 20 7.92 -23.00 -14.50
C GLU A 20 7.09 -23.69 -13.39
N ALA A 21 7.35 -23.37 -12.12
CA ALA A 21 6.63 -23.93 -10.97
C ALA A 21 5.43 -23.08 -10.52
N MET A 22 5.24 -21.88 -11.08
CA MET A 22 4.03 -21.11 -10.83
C MET A 22 2.92 -21.60 -11.77
N PRO A 23 1.71 -21.89 -11.25
CA PRO A 23 0.57 -22.20 -12.10
C PRO A 23 0.33 -21.04 -13.06
N GLU A 24 -0.01 -21.32 -14.32
CA GLU A 24 -0.27 -20.30 -15.37
C GLU A 24 -1.29 -19.23 -14.93
N SER A 25 -2.09 -19.49 -13.89
CA SER A 25 -2.99 -18.53 -13.26
C SER A 25 -2.29 -17.37 -12.54
N ALA A 26 -1.08 -17.57 -11.99
CA ALA A 26 -0.34 -16.50 -11.28
C ALA A 26 0.37 -15.54 -12.25
N ALA A 27 0.79 -16.02 -13.43
CA ALA A 27 1.42 -15.18 -14.46
C ALA A 27 0.44 -14.16 -15.09
N LEU A 28 -0.87 -14.38 -14.96
CA LEU A 28 -1.92 -13.47 -15.42
C LEU A 28 -2.26 -12.36 -14.41
N LEU A 29 -1.76 -12.43 -13.18
CA LEU A 29 -2.07 -11.45 -12.14
C LEU A 29 -1.18 -10.20 -12.18
N ASP A 30 0.04 -10.35 -12.70
CA ASP A 30 1.07 -9.28 -12.80
C ASP A 30 1.03 -8.48 -14.11
N GLU A 31 0.15 -8.80 -15.06
CA GLU A 31 -0.14 -7.88 -16.15
C GLU A 31 -1.00 -6.73 -15.61
N GLU A 32 -0.33 -5.64 -15.22
CA GLU A 32 -0.96 -4.33 -15.04
C GLU A 32 -1.84 -4.07 -16.27
N ILE A 33 -3.16 -4.03 -16.07
CA ILE A 33 -4.11 -3.72 -17.14
C ILE A 33 -3.66 -2.37 -17.72
N PRO A 34 -3.14 -2.33 -18.96
CA PRO A 34 -2.60 -1.11 -19.50
C PRO A 34 -3.71 -0.06 -19.50
N PRO A 35 -3.45 1.17 -19.05
CA PRO A 35 -4.47 2.19 -18.97
C PRO A 35 -5.13 2.33 -20.34
N LEU A 36 -6.46 2.20 -20.37
CA LEU A 36 -7.25 2.38 -21.58
C LEU A 36 -7.05 3.82 -22.05
N THR A 37 -6.15 4.03 -23.01
CA THR A 37 -5.87 5.37 -23.53
C THR A 37 -7.13 5.93 -24.21
N GLU A 38 -7.41 7.22 -24.02
CA GLU A 38 -8.58 7.91 -24.60
C GLU A 38 -8.73 7.67 -26.11
N THR A 39 -7.60 7.53 -26.82
CA THR A 39 -7.54 7.21 -28.25
C THR A 39 -8.15 5.86 -28.62
N LYS A 40 -8.00 4.83 -27.78
CA LYS A 40 -8.62 3.51 -28.01
C LYS A 40 -10.13 3.57 -27.79
N ILE A 41 -10.56 4.35 -26.79
CA ILE A 41 -11.99 4.51 -26.46
C ILE A 41 -12.71 5.31 -27.54
N ASN A 42 -12.10 6.39 -28.03
CA ASN A 42 -12.64 7.15 -29.16
C ASN A 42 -12.88 6.31 -30.41
N ARG A 43 -12.02 5.31 -30.65
CA ARG A 43 -12.19 4.35 -31.76
C ARG A 43 -13.36 3.38 -31.55
N MET A 44 -13.79 3.15 -30.32
CA MET A 44 -14.91 2.26 -29.98
C MET A 44 -16.27 2.96 -30.04
N ILE A 45 -16.32 4.27 -29.80
CA ILE A 45 -17.59 5.04 -29.81
C ILE A 45 -18.26 5.02 -31.18
N GLY A 46 -17.48 5.14 -32.27
CA GLY A 46 -18.02 5.12 -33.63
C GLY A 46 -18.75 3.81 -33.98
N PRO A 47 -18.10 2.65 -33.80
CA PRO A 47 -18.75 1.33 -33.94
C PRO A 47 -19.91 1.11 -32.96
N LEU A 48 -19.82 1.61 -31.73
CA LEU A 48 -20.88 1.47 -30.73
C LEU A 48 -22.18 2.11 -31.23
N LYS A 49 -22.10 3.32 -31.80
CA LYS A 49 -23.26 4.03 -32.39
C LYS A 49 -23.94 3.23 -33.50
N ARG A 50 -23.16 2.49 -34.30
CA ARG A 50 -23.68 1.71 -35.45
C ARG A 50 -24.24 0.35 -35.03
N SER A 51 -23.58 -0.31 -34.10
CA SER A 51 -23.90 -1.69 -33.71
C SER A 51 -24.97 -1.77 -32.62
N ARG A 52 -25.00 -0.80 -31.70
CA ARG A 52 -25.94 -0.76 -30.56
C ARG A 52 -26.40 0.69 -30.32
N PRO A 53 -27.34 1.20 -31.14
CA PRO A 53 -27.80 2.59 -31.04
C PRO A 53 -28.49 2.88 -29.70
N GLU A 54 -29.16 1.90 -29.09
CA GLU A 54 -29.80 2.01 -27.78
C GLU A 54 -28.80 2.37 -26.67
N LEU A 55 -27.66 1.67 -26.62
CA LEU A 55 -26.59 1.97 -25.64
C LEU A 55 -25.97 3.34 -25.89
N TYR A 56 -25.85 3.75 -27.14
CA TYR A 56 -25.34 5.07 -27.47
C TYR A 56 -26.30 6.18 -26.99
N GLN A 57 -27.61 5.98 -27.12
CA GLN A 57 -28.62 6.92 -26.59
C GLN A 57 -28.59 6.98 -25.06
N ALA A 58 -28.43 5.84 -24.37
CA ALA A 58 -28.23 5.83 -22.92
C ALA A 58 -26.97 6.60 -22.51
N LEU A 59 -25.90 6.50 -23.31
CA LEU A 59 -24.67 7.24 -23.10
C LEU A 59 -24.83 8.75 -23.35
N ASP A 60 -25.62 9.15 -24.35
CA ASP A 60 -26.01 10.55 -24.59
C ASP A 60 -26.77 11.12 -23.38
N GLU A 61 -27.69 10.34 -22.82
CA GLU A 61 -28.49 10.74 -21.65
C GLU A 61 -27.63 10.84 -20.39
N LEU A 62 -26.74 9.88 -20.14
CA LEU A 62 -25.80 9.93 -19.02
C LEU A 62 -24.82 11.10 -19.13
N GLU A 63 -24.34 11.44 -20.33
CA GLU A 63 -23.52 12.64 -20.54
C GLU A 63 -24.29 13.92 -20.19
N ARG A 64 -25.58 14.00 -20.54
CA ARG A 64 -26.44 15.14 -20.19
C ARG A 64 -26.68 15.26 -18.68
N GLN A 65 -26.92 14.13 -18.00
CA GLN A 65 -27.20 14.11 -16.57
C GLN A 65 -25.96 14.40 -15.72
N THR A 66 -24.81 13.82 -16.08
CA THR A 66 -23.58 13.91 -15.28
C THR A 66 -22.66 15.06 -15.70
N GLY A 67 -22.85 15.63 -16.90
CA GLY A 67 -21.95 16.61 -17.50
C GLY A 67 -20.57 16.06 -17.87
N ARG A 68 -20.36 14.74 -17.78
CA ARG A 68 -19.09 14.08 -18.09
C ARG A 68 -19.06 13.65 -19.55
N LYS A 69 -17.87 13.74 -20.18
CA LYS A 69 -17.67 13.25 -21.55
C LYS A 69 -18.00 11.76 -21.66
N LYS A 70 -18.75 11.38 -22.69
CA LYS A 70 -19.03 9.97 -23.07
C LYS A 70 -17.82 9.05 -23.01
N THR A 71 -16.66 9.54 -23.45
CA THR A 71 -15.41 8.78 -23.47
C THR A 71 -14.96 8.37 -22.07
N LEU A 72 -15.14 9.25 -21.09
CA LEU A 72 -14.78 8.98 -19.70
C LEU A 72 -15.76 7.97 -19.08
N ILE A 73 -17.06 8.14 -19.34
CA ILE A 73 -18.10 7.22 -18.86
C ILE A 73 -17.85 5.80 -19.39
N VAL A 74 -17.54 5.66 -20.69
CA VAL A 74 -17.19 4.35 -21.29
C VAL A 74 -15.88 3.80 -20.73
N SER A 75 -14.89 4.65 -20.47
CA SER A 75 -13.62 4.24 -19.83
C SER A 75 -13.85 3.65 -18.45
N GLU A 76 -14.62 4.35 -17.63
CA GLU A 76 -14.94 3.98 -16.25
C GLU A 76 -15.73 2.67 -16.24
N ALA A 77 -16.76 2.56 -17.07
CA ALA A 77 -17.57 1.34 -17.20
C ALA A 77 -16.74 0.13 -17.67
N LEU A 78 -15.84 0.31 -18.64
CA LEU A 78 -14.96 -0.76 -19.10
C LEU A 78 -13.93 -1.17 -18.05
N HIS A 79 -13.42 -0.20 -17.29
CA HIS A 79 -12.49 -0.47 -16.20
C HIS A 79 -13.17 -1.27 -15.08
N HIS A 80 -14.37 -0.86 -14.66
CA HIS A 80 -15.19 -1.60 -13.70
C HIS A 80 -15.50 -3.02 -14.19
N TYR A 81 -15.96 -3.17 -15.43
CA TYR A 81 -16.23 -4.49 -15.99
C TYR A 81 -14.98 -5.39 -16.03
N LEU A 82 -13.81 -4.86 -16.38
CA LEU A 82 -12.56 -5.63 -16.39
C LEU A 82 -12.10 -5.99 -14.98
N LEU A 83 -12.24 -5.09 -14.01
CA LEU A 83 -11.94 -5.37 -12.61
C LEU A 83 -12.88 -6.44 -12.05
N GLU A 84 -14.18 -6.25 -12.20
CA GLU A 84 -15.20 -7.23 -11.78
C GLU A 84 -14.96 -8.58 -12.45
N ARG A 85 -14.67 -8.59 -13.75
CA ARG A 85 -14.31 -9.82 -14.45
C ARG A 85 -13.01 -10.42 -13.93
N LYS A 86 -11.98 -9.63 -13.58
CA LYS A 86 -10.76 -10.14 -12.94
C LYS A 86 -11.06 -10.73 -11.56
N TYR A 87 -11.92 -10.10 -10.76
CA TYR A 87 -12.34 -10.63 -9.46
C TYR A 87 -13.18 -11.90 -9.59
N ILE A 88 -14.12 -11.94 -10.52
CA ILE A 88 -14.96 -13.12 -10.80
C ILE A 88 -14.10 -14.26 -11.38
N GLN A 89 -13.20 -13.97 -12.33
CA GLN A 89 -12.29 -14.95 -12.93
C GLN A 89 -11.16 -15.36 -11.98
N SER A 90 -10.83 -14.56 -10.97
CA SER A 90 -9.84 -14.96 -9.97
C SER A 90 -10.34 -16.08 -9.06
N GLU A 91 -11.64 -16.45 -9.15
CA GLU A 91 -12.28 -17.58 -8.44
C GLU A 91 -11.70 -17.85 -7.06
N LEU A 92 -11.36 -16.79 -6.31
CA LEU A 92 -10.88 -16.93 -4.95
C LEU A 92 -12.10 -17.42 -4.18
N SER A 93 -12.12 -18.72 -3.94
CA SER A 93 -13.16 -19.33 -3.15
C SER A 93 -13.17 -18.63 -1.80
N LEU A 94 -14.34 -18.56 -1.17
CA LEU A 94 -14.46 -17.95 0.16
C LEU A 94 -13.41 -18.53 1.13
N ALA A 95 -13.09 -19.83 0.99
CA ALA A 95 -12.04 -20.50 1.74
C ALA A 95 -10.65 -19.90 1.50
N GLU A 96 -10.25 -19.66 0.25
CA GLU A 96 -8.95 -19.05 -0.07
C GLU A 96 -8.88 -17.58 0.35
N LEU A 97 -10.01 -16.85 0.33
CA LEU A 97 -10.06 -15.50 0.87
C LEU A 97 -9.84 -15.49 2.39
N TYR A 98 -10.45 -16.44 3.10
CA TYR A 98 -10.20 -16.63 4.54
C TYR A 98 -8.75 -17.03 4.81
N GLU A 99 -8.17 -17.88 3.97
CA GLU A 99 -6.77 -18.28 4.09
C GLU A 99 -5.83 -17.08 3.88
N ALA A 100 -6.05 -16.30 2.82
CA ALA A 100 -5.30 -15.06 2.56
C ALA A 100 -5.43 -14.05 3.71
N TRP A 101 -6.64 -13.93 4.28
CA TRP A 101 -6.87 -13.08 5.44
C TRP A 101 -6.14 -13.58 6.69
N SER A 102 -6.16 -14.89 6.95
CA SER A 102 -5.44 -15.50 8.07
C SER A 102 -3.92 -15.29 7.95
N PHE A 103 -3.38 -15.46 6.73
CA PHE A 103 -1.98 -15.19 6.44
C PHE A 103 -1.62 -13.72 6.70
N LEU A 104 -2.48 -12.79 6.29
CA LEU A 104 -2.29 -11.37 6.57
C LEU A 104 -2.29 -11.06 8.07
N ALA A 105 -3.21 -11.66 8.82
CA ALA A 105 -3.29 -11.51 10.27
C ALA A 105 -2.02 -12.02 10.97
N ASP A 106 -1.52 -13.20 10.57
CA ASP A 106 -0.26 -13.77 11.08
C ASP A 106 0.94 -12.88 10.78
N LEU A 107 1.00 -12.33 9.56
CA LEU A 107 2.04 -11.39 9.15
C LEU A 107 2.03 -10.11 10.01
N GLN A 108 0.83 -9.57 10.27
CA GLN A 108 0.65 -8.40 11.13
C GLN A 108 1.04 -8.70 12.57
N GLU A 109 0.65 -9.86 13.12
CA GLU A 109 1.07 -10.27 14.47
C GLU A 109 2.60 -10.37 14.56
N HIS A 110 3.24 -10.97 13.55
CA HIS A 110 4.69 -11.07 13.50
C HIS A 110 5.38 -9.71 13.41
N ALA A 111 4.84 -8.80 12.59
CA ALA A 111 5.36 -7.43 12.47
C ALA A 111 5.24 -6.67 13.80
N ILE A 112 4.08 -6.73 14.46
CA ILE A 112 3.86 -6.12 15.77
C ILE A 112 4.81 -6.71 16.82
N ARG A 113 4.96 -8.04 16.84
CA ARG A 113 5.87 -8.73 17.78
C ARG A 113 7.32 -8.29 17.55
N ASN A 114 7.76 -8.18 16.31
CA ASN A 114 9.09 -7.70 15.97
C ASN A 114 9.27 -6.22 16.33
N PHE A 115 8.25 -5.39 16.10
CA PHE A 115 8.27 -3.99 16.50
C PHE A 115 8.39 -3.82 18.02
N ILE A 116 7.60 -4.58 18.80
CA ILE A 116 7.68 -4.58 20.26
C ILE A 116 9.05 -5.08 20.73
N ARG A 117 9.58 -6.16 20.13
CA ARG A 117 10.93 -6.66 20.45
C ARG A 117 12.01 -5.63 20.15
N LEU A 118 11.92 -4.94 19.02
CA LEU A 118 12.83 -3.87 18.66
C LEU A 118 12.72 -2.71 19.66
N GLY A 119 11.50 -2.32 20.04
CA GLY A 119 11.25 -1.34 21.09
C GLY A 119 11.90 -1.73 22.41
N MET A 120 11.64 -2.95 22.90
CA MET A 120 12.26 -3.47 24.13
C MET A 120 13.79 -3.48 24.04
N LEU A 121 14.36 -3.85 22.88
CA LEU A 121 15.80 -3.79 22.65
C LEU A 121 16.32 -2.36 22.78
N LEU A 122 15.67 -1.37 22.14
CA LEU A 122 16.08 0.04 22.20
C LEU A 122 16.04 0.63 23.63
N PHE A 123 15.16 0.12 24.49
CA PHE A 123 15.05 0.52 25.89
C PHE A 123 15.79 -0.42 26.86
N SER A 124 16.47 -1.45 26.36
CA SER A 124 17.26 -2.34 27.20
C SER A 124 18.53 -1.66 27.70
N ASP A 125 18.94 -2.00 28.93
CA ASP A 125 20.19 -1.52 29.53
C ASP A 125 21.41 -1.94 28.70
N GLU A 126 21.31 -3.07 27.99
CA GLU A 126 22.34 -3.58 27.08
C GLU A 126 22.53 -2.66 25.87
N TYR A 127 21.45 -2.18 25.27
CA TYR A 127 21.51 -1.22 24.16
C TYR A 127 21.98 0.16 24.62
N GLN A 128 21.56 0.63 25.81
CA GLN A 128 22.09 1.85 26.41
C GLN A 128 23.60 1.72 26.67
N GLY A 129 24.04 0.59 27.23
CA GLY A 129 25.46 0.28 27.43
C GLY A 129 26.23 0.21 26.11
N MET A 130 25.63 -0.33 25.04
CA MET A 130 26.24 -0.33 23.71
C MET A 130 26.33 1.07 23.10
N LEU A 131 25.33 1.95 23.34
CA LEU A 131 25.38 3.37 22.95
C LEU A 131 26.42 4.15 23.76
N GLU A 132 26.55 3.89 25.05
CA GLU A 132 27.59 4.47 25.91
C GLU A 132 28.98 3.98 25.50
N LEU A 133 29.12 2.69 25.16
CA LEU A 133 30.34 2.14 24.59
C LEU A 133 30.65 2.76 23.23
N ALA A 134 29.65 2.96 22.37
CA ALA A 134 29.81 3.64 21.09
C ALA A 134 30.21 5.11 21.26
N ARG A 135 29.68 5.82 22.26
CA ARG A 135 30.04 7.20 22.60
C ARG A 135 31.45 7.31 23.18
N THR A 136 31.82 6.40 24.08
CA THR A 136 33.18 6.34 24.67
C THR A 136 34.22 5.95 23.62
N LEU A 137 33.88 5.00 22.73
CA LEU A 137 34.67 4.69 21.54
C LEU A 137 34.72 5.86 20.58
N GLN A 138 33.64 6.62 20.33
CA GLN A 138 33.67 7.83 19.49
C GLN A 138 34.54 8.96 20.10
N GLY A 139 34.74 8.98 21.41
CA GLY A 139 35.72 9.84 22.08
C GLY A 139 37.18 9.44 21.81
N GLN A 140 37.45 8.22 21.35
CA GLN A 140 38.78 7.69 21.03
C GLN A 140 38.93 7.12 19.60
N ALA A 141 37.86 7.12 18.80
CA ALA A 141 37.85 6.51 17.48
C ALA A 141 38.33 7.53 16.44
N PRO A 142 39.24 7.15 15.52
CA PRO A 142 39.46 7.93 14.33
C PRO A 142 38.12 8.14 13.61
N PRO A 143 37.86 9.34 13.05
CA PRO A 143 36.57 9.66 12.45
C PRO A 143 36.17 8.54 11.47
N PRO A 144 34.88 8.12 11.46
CA PRO A 144 34.43 7.08 10.52
C PRO A 144 34.89 7.47 9.12
N PRO A 145 35.37 6.51 8.29
CA PRO A 145 35.97 6.80 7.00
C PRO A 145 35.08 7.79 6.24
N ARG A 146 35.59 9.03 6.13
CA ARG A 146 34.81 10.15 5.64
C ARG A 146 34.53 9.91 4.17
N ARG A 147 33.24 9.76 3.88
CA ARG A 147 32.54 9.85 2.58
C ARG A 147 32.25 8.49 1.95
N LEU A 148 31.01 8.02 2.18
CA LEU A 148 30.27 7.33 1.13
C LEU A 148 30.34 8.18 -0.15
N PRO A 149 30.46 7.56 -1.35
CA PRO A 149 30.49 8.30 -2.59
C PRO A 149 29.29 9.27 -2.64
N PRO A 150 29.46 10.52 -3.09
CA PRO A 150 28.46 11.58 -2.92
C PRO A 150 27.07 11.19 -3.43
N LYS A 151 27.01 10.38 -4.49
CA LYS A 151 25.76 9.83 -5.04
C LYS A 151 25.01 8.89 -4.08
N ALA A 152 25.71 8.08 -3.29
CA ALA A 152 25.10 7.16 -2.34
C ALA A 152 24.57 7.90 -1.11
N ARG A 153 25.24 8.99 -0.71
CA ARG A 153 24.82 9.84 0.41
C ARG A 153 23.54 10.62 0.09
N ASP A 154 23.47 11.23 -1.09
CA ASP A 154 22.25 11.91 -1.55
C ASP A 154 21.06 10.95 -1.70
N LEU A 155 21.33 9.71 -2.14
CA LEU A 155 20.30 8.69 -2.24
C LEU A 155 19.83 8.24 -0.84
N SER A 156 20.75 8.00 0.09
CA SER A 156 20.42 7.60 1.45
C SER A 156 19.68 8.71 2.20
N GLU A 157 20.11 9.97 2.08
CA GLU A 157 19.44 11.11 2.72
C GLU A 157 18.03 11.31 2.13
N ARG A 158 17.85 11.18 0.80
CA ARG A 158 16.51 11.21 0.18
C ARG A 158 15.62 10.04 0.58
N LEU A 159 16.19 8.84 0.77
CA LEU A 159 15.43 7.66 1.19
C LEU A 159 15.03 7.79 2.66
N VAL A 160 15.96 8.22 3.51
CA VAL A 160 15.70 8.48 4.94
C VAL A 160 14.67 9.59 5.09
N ASP A 161 14.75 10.69 4.35
CA ASP A 161 13.73 11.75 4.40
C ASP A 161 12.34 11.27 3.97
N LYS A 162 12.26 10.40 2.97
CA LYS A 162 10.97 9.82 2.53
C LYS A 162 10.41 8.83 3.54
N LEU A 163 11.28 7.97 4.09
CA LEU A 163 10.92 7.04 5.16
C LEU A 163 10.51 7.79 6.42
N TRP A 164 11.22 8.85 6.77
CA TRP A 164 10.92 9.68 7.95
C TRP A 164 9.58 10.39 7.79
N LYS A 165 9.28 10.97 6.62
CA LYS A 165 7.97 11.59 6.35
C LYS A 165 6.79 10.61 6.44
N PHE A 166 7.02 9.34 6.11
CA PHE A 166 6.01 8.29 6.24
C PHE A 166 5.91 7.76 7.67
N ALA A 167 7.05 7.66 8.36
CA ALA A 167 7.15 7.15 9.72
C ALA A 167 6.69 8.17 10.77
N ASP A 168 6.93 9.47 10.58
CA ASP A 168 6.54 10.56 11.51
C ASP A 168 5.09 10.45 11.96
N PRO A 169 4.08 10.45 11.06
CA PRO A 169 2.68 10.37 11.48
C PRO A 169 2.34 9.05 12.16
N MET A 170 3.04 7.96 11.84
CA MET A 170 2.87 6.66 12.48
C MET A 170 3.49 6.62 13.87
N ILE A 171 4.67 7.24 14.04
CA ILE A 171 5.35 7.39 15.33
C ILE A 171 4.54 8.30 16.24
N ASP A 172 4.05 9.44 15.74
CA ASP A 172 3.20 10.36 16.49
C ASP A 172 1.92 9.67 16.94
N TRP A 173 1.26 8.90 16.06
CA TRP A 173 0.08 8.12 16.43
C TRP A 173 0.41 7.05 17.47
N CYS A 174 1.51 6.31 17.32
CA CYS A 174 1.95 5.31 18.29
C CYS A 174 2.26 5.92 19.66
N LEU A 175 2.96 7.05 19.70
CA LEU A 175 3.27 7.79 20.92
C LEU A 175 2.00 8.34 21.57
N GLU A 176 1.05 8.85 20.79
CA GLU A 176 -0.23 9.34 21.27
C GLU A 176 -1.06 8.21 21.89
N GLN A 177 -1.13 7.03 21.27
CA GLN A 177 -1.81 5.87 21.83
C GLN A 177 -1.13 5.35 23.10
N MET A 178 0.20 5.32 23.11
CA MET A 178 0.96 4.94 24.30
C MET A 178 0.72 5.93 25.46
N MET A 179 0.75 7.23 25.20
CA MET A 179 0.44 8.25 26.21
C MET A 179 -1.02 8.18 26.69
N LYS A 180 -1.99 7.95 25.80
CA LYS A 180 -3.41 7.76 26.17
C LYS A 180 -3.60 6.54 27.06
N SER A 181 -2.94 5.42 26.74
CA SER A 181 -3.01 4.18 27.55
C SER A 181 -2.35 4.36 28.93
N MET A 182 -1.19 5.02 29.00
CA MET A 182 -0.53 5.36 30.27
C MET A 182 -1.36 6.34 31.11
N ALA A 183 -1.92 7.39 30.51
CA ALA A 183 -2.78 8.34 31.20
C ALA A 183 -4.03 7.67 31.78
N LYS A 184 -4.64 6.75 31.02
CA LYS A 184 -5.77 5.93 31.48
C LYS A 184 -5.37 4.99 32.63
N ALA A 185 -4.19 4.39 32.59
CA ALA A 185 -3.65 3.53 33.64
C ALA A 185 -3.31 4.31 34.93
N MET A 186 -2.88 5.57 34.81
CA MET A 186 -2.63 6.47 35.95
C MET A 186 -3.90 7.19 36.46
N GLY A 187 -5.09 6.84 35.96
CA GLY A 187 -6.35 7.42 36.42
C GLY A 187 -6.65 8.83 35.90
N VAL A 188 -5.87 9.34 34.96
CA VAL A 188 -6.12 10.63 34.30
C VAL A 188 -7.20 10.44 33.25
N LYS A 189 -8.45 10.82 33.60
CA LYS A 189 -9.56 10.90 32.65
C LYS A 189 -9.31 12.07 31.70
N GLN A 190 -8.72 11.77 30.54
CA GLN A 190 -8.47 12.65 29.39
C GLN A 190 -7.31 13.64 29.54
N ILE A 191 -6.36 13.54 28.61
CA ILE A 191 -5.40 14.60 28.31
C ILE A 191 -6.17 15.70 27.56
N PRO A 192 -6.25 16.94 28.07
CA PRO A 192 -6.99 18.02 27.42
C PRO A 192 -6.22 18.46 26.17
N GLY A 193 -6.81 18.27 24.99
CA GLY A 193 -6.23 18.83 23.76
C GLY A 193 -6.78 18.32 22.43
N TYR A 194 -7.37 17.12 22.37
CA TYR A 194 -7.82 16.56 21.08
C TYR A 194 -9.35 16.64 20.93
N GLN A 195 -9.86 17.82 20.55
CA GLN A 195 -11.14 17.91 19.85
C GLN A 195 -10.85 17.65 18.37
N GLY A 196 -10.76 16.37 18.00
CA GLY A 196 -10.90 16.00 16.60
C GLY A 196 -12.26 16.50 16.11
N GLU A 197 -12.29 17.28 15.03
CA GLU A 197 -13.53 17.66 14.37
C GLU A 197 -14.34 16.39 14.12
N LYS A 198 -15.49 16.29 14.80
CA LYS A 198 -16.48 15.24 14.54
C LYS A 198 -17.07 15.57 13.18
N ILE A 199 -16.64 14.86 12.15
CA ILE A 199 -17.32 14.87 10.85
C ILE A 199 -18.71 14.27 11.10
N PRO A 200 -19.81 15.03 10.95
CA PRO A 200 -21.15 14.49 11.09
C PRO A 200 -21.41 13.57 9.89
N VAL A 201 -21.48 12.27 10.15
CA VAL A 201 -21.98 11.30 9.19
C VAL A 201 -23.48 11.22 9.39
N GLU A 202 -24.24 11.89 8.52
CA GLU A 202 -25.67 11.64 8.38
C GLU A 202 -25.83 10.29 7.70
N ILE A 203 -26.13 9.26 8.49
CA ILE A 203 -26.56 7.96 7.98
C ILE A 203 -28.03 8.14 7.59
N ILE A 204 -28.29 8.39 6.30
CA ILE A 204 -29.63 8.30 5.75
C ILE A 204 -29.94 6.81 5.64
N THR A 205 -30.69 6.27 6.60
CA THR A 205 -31.31 4.94 6.48
C THR A 205 -32.52 5.02 5.56
N GLU A 206 -32.63 4.09 4.63
CA GLU A 206 -33.69 3.97 3.60
C GLU A 206 -35.13 3.78 4.15
N GLU A 207 -35.38 3.94 5.45
CA GLU A 207 -36.73 3.79 6.04
C GLU A 207 -37.62 5.04 5.88
N ASP A 208 -37.10 6.17 5.41
CA ASP A 208 -37.87 7.41 5.25
C ASP A 208 -38.41 7.67 3.83
N GLU A 209 -38.10 6.83 2.83
CA GLU A 209 -38.61 7.02 1.45
C GLU A 209 -40.02 6.40 1.22
N GLU A 210 -40.53 5.54 2.11
CA GLU A 210 -41.86 4.90 1.93
C GLU A 210 -43.06 5.73 2.45
N LYS A 211 -42.87 7.01 2.82
CA LYS A 211 -43.96 7.86 3.34
C LYS A 211 -44.17 9.20 2.63
N THR A 212 -43.82 9.31 1.36
CA THR A 212 -44.22 10.46 0.53
C THR A 212 -44.93 10.07 -0.74
#